data_AF-A0A9E3ZFL7-F1
#
_entry.id   AF-A0A9E3ZFL7-F1
#
_cell.length_a   1.000
_cell.length_b   1.000
_cell.length_c   1.000
_cell.angle_alpha   90.00
_cell.angle_beta   90.00
_cell.angle_gamma   90.00
#
_symmetry.space_group_name_H-M   'P 1'
#
loop_
_entity.id
_entity.type
_entity.pdbx_description
1 polymer ?
#
loop_
_entity_poly.entity_id
_entity_poly.type
_entity_poly.pdbx_seq_one_letter_code
_entity_poly.pdbx_strand_id
1 'polypeptide(L)'
;MNLDNLFGIHEEALRLRARRSEVLASNLANADTPGYKARDFDFQAMLRKEMQAPVRLAATHNGHMRTDQGVVAQSQMAYRMPQQGSLDGNTVEPEREQVEFSANAMRYQATLQFLDSRIKGLKLAIKGNG
;
A
#
# COMPACT_ATOMS: atom_id res chain seq x y z
N MET A 1 13.61 -2.99 24.23
CA MET A 1 13.88 -2.51 22.86
C MET A 1 12.66 -2.84 22.02
N ASN A 2 11.88 -1.86 21.57
CA ASN A 2 10.58 -2.10 20.96
C ASN A 2 10.76 -2.34 19.44
N LEU A 3 10.59 -3.59 19.00
CA LEU A 3 10.82 -4.04 17.61
C LEU A 3 9.86 -3.35 16.62
N ASP A 4 8.67 -2.95 17.06
CA ASP A 4 7.67 -2.31 16.20
C ASP A 4 8.09 -0.91 15.75
N ASN A 5 8.93 -0.23 16.53
CA ASN A 5 9.44 1.11 16.18
C ASN A 5 10.77 1.05 15.39
N LEU A 6 11.33 -0.15 15.18
CA LEU A 6 12.63 -0.32 14.53
C LEU A 6 12.59 -0.12 13.02
N PHE A 7 11.45 -0.33 12.36
CA PHE A 7 11.27 -0.05 10.92
C PHE A 7 10.50 1.25 10.66
N GLY A 8 9.88 1.83 11.69
CA GLY A 8 9.14 3.08 11.62
C GLY A 8 8.00 3.03 10.59
N ILE A 9 7.73 4.16 9.93
CA ILE A 9 6.65 4.31 8.95
C ILE A 9 6.88 3.54 7.64
N HIS A 10 8.09 3.03 7.41
CA HIS A 10 8.49 2.50 6.10
C HIS A 10 7.89 1.12 5.80
N GLU A 11 7.73 0.27 6.81
CA GLU A 11 7.07 -1.04 6.65
C GLU A 11 5.61 -0.85 6.22
N GLU A 12 4.87 -0.01 6.95
CA GLU A 12 3.47 0.28 6.64
C GLU A 12 3.32 0.99 5.28
N ALA A 13 4.21 1.94 4.98
CA ALA A 13 4.26 2.57 3.66
C ALA A 13 4.54 1.55 2.54
N LEU A 14 5.41 0.56 2.78
CA LEU A 14 5.72 -0.50 1.81
C LEU A 14 4.48 -1.37 1.55
N ARG A 15 3.79 -1.79 2.62
CA ARG A 15 2.54 -2.56 2.52
C ARG A 15 1.46 -1.79 1.76
N LEU A 16 1.26 -0.52 2.08
CA LEU A 16 0.29 0.32 1.38
C LEU A 16 0.64 0.50 -0.10
N ARG A 17 1.94 0.63 -0.44
CA ARG A 17 2.40 0.71 -1.83
C ARG A 17 2.18 -0.60 -2.57
N ALA A 18 2.46 -1.74 -1.95
CA ALA A 18 2.16 -3.05 -2.53
C ALA A 18 0.66 -3.19 -2.82
N ARG A 19 -0.19 -2.83 -1.85
CA ARG A 19 -1.65 -2.85 -2.03
C ARG A 19 -2.11 -1.92 -3.14
N ARG A 20 -1.51 -0.74 -3.29
CA ARG A 20 -1.83 0.18 -4.38
C ARG A 20 -1.41 -0.39 -5.75
N SER A 21 -0.30 -1.11 -5.84
CA SER A 21 0.09 -1.81 -7.08
C SER A 21 -0.97 -2.83 -7.50
N GLU A 22 -1.53 -3.60 -6.57
CA GLU A 22 -2.61 -4.55 -6.86
C GLU A 22 -3.86 -3.85 -7.40
N VAL A 23 -4.23 -2.73 -6.78
CA VAL A 23 -5.40 -1.94 -7.21
C VAL A 23 -5.20 -1.38 -8.62
N LEU A 24 -4.04 -0.77 -8.89
CA LEU A 24 -3.73 -0.20 -10.20
C LEU A 24 -3.63 -1.29 -11.28
N ALA A 25 -3.04 -2.44 -10.95
CA ALA A 25 -3.00 -3.60 -11.84
C ALA A 25 -4.41 -4.15 -12.13
N SER A 26 -5.29 -4.20 -11.12
CA SER A 26 -6.69 -4.58 -11.30
C SER A 26 -7.43 -3.60 -12.21
N ASN A 27 -7.23 -2.30 -12.06
CA ASN A 27 -7.84 -1.32 -12.96
C ASN A 27 -7.35 -1.50 -14.40
N LEU A 28 -6.03 -1.63 -14.60
CA LEU A 28 -5.44 -1.82 -15.94
C LEU A 28 -5.93 -3.11 -16.61
N ALA A 29 -6.04 -4.21 -15.85
CA ALA A 29 -6.56 -5.48 -16.38
C ALA A 29 -8.03 -5.40 -16.81
N ASN A 30 -8.80 -4.46 -16.24
CA ASN A 30 -10.20 -4.22 -16.58
C ASN A 30 -10.40 -2.96 -17.45
N ALA A 31 -9.33 -2.45 -18.06
CA ALA A 31 -9.38 -1.29 -18.96
C ALA A 31 -10.31 -1.51 -20.17
N ASP A 32 -10.42 -2.74 -20.64
CA ASP A 32 -11.29 -3.11 -21.78
C ASP A 32 -12.59 -3.80 -21.32
N THR A 33 -12.97 -3.65 -20.05
CA THR A 33 -14.19 -4.24 -19.50
C THR A 33 -15.32 -3.22 -19.42
N PRO A 34 -16.38 -3.34 -20.25
CA PRO A 34 -17.50 -2.41 -20.23
C PRO A 34 -18.13 -2.26 -18.84
N GLY A 35 -18.45 -1.02 -18.46
CA GLY A 35 -19.07 -0.72 -17.17
C GLY A 35 -18.17 -0.83 -15.94
N TYR A 36 -16.89 -1.19 -16.08
CA TYR A 36 -15.98 -1.27 -14.94
C TYR A 36 -15.74 0.11 -14.30
N LYS A 37 -15.61 0.14 -12.97
CA LYS A 37 -15.41 1.36 -12.19
C LYS A 37 -14.05 1.32 -11.49
N ALA A 38 -13.13 2.14 -11.96
CA ALA A 38 -11.80 2.29 -11.40
C ALA A 38 -11.88 2.68 -9.91
N ARG A 39 -11.04 2.04 -9.08
CA ARG A 39 -10.96 2.30 -7.63
C ARG A 39 -9.55 2.71 -7.23
N ASP A 40 -9.44 3.48 -6.16
CA ASP A 40 -8.18 3.81 -5.50
C ASP A 40 -8.46 4.14 -4.02
N PHE A 41 -7.40 4.44 -3.26
CA PHE A 41 -7.49 4.93 -1.88
C PHE A 41 -6.48 6.06 -1.65
N ASP A 42 -6.77 6.95 -0.69
CA ASP A 42 -5.84 8.00 -0.31
C ASP A 42 -4.69 7.40 0.53
N PHE A 43 -3.54 7.20 -0.13
CA PHE A 43 -2.33 6.69 0.50
C PHE A 43 -1.92 7.49 1.74
N GLN A 44 -1.99 8.83 1.69
CA GLN A 44 -1.53 9.66 2.80
C GLN A 44 -2.49 9.56 3.98
N ALA A 45 -3.80 9.54 3.72
CA ALA A 45 -4.80 9.33 4.76
C ALA A 45 -4.64 7.95 5.41
N MET A 46 -4.40 6.91 4.61
CA MET A 46 -4.16 5.56 5.13
C MET A 46 -2.88 5.50 5.95
N LEU A 47 -1.76 6.05 5.45
CA LEU A 47 -0.50 6.06 6.20
C LEU A 47 -0.63 6.81 7.52
N ARG A 48 -1.29 7.97 7.54
CA ARG A 48 -1.56 8.72 8.78
C ARG A 48 -2.42 7.91 9.75
N LYS A 49 -3.45 7.21 9.24
CA LYS A 49 -4.30 6.34 10.06
C LYS A 49 -3.48 5.22 10.70
N GLU A 50 -2.60 4.58 9.94
CA GLU A 50 -1.73 3.53 10.47
C GLU A 50 -0.70 4.04 11.47
N MET A 51 -0.21 5.27 11.31
CA MET A 51 0.67 5.91 12.30
C MET A 51 -0.05 6.26 13.60
N GLN A 52 -1.36 6.49 13.56
CA GLN A 52 -2.19 6.85 14.71
C GLN A 52 -2.91 5.65 15.34
N ALA A 53 -2.94 4.51 14.64
CA ALA A 53 -3.63 3.32 15.11
C ALA A 53 -2.92 2.77 16.36
N PRO A 54 -3.63 2.58 17.48
CA PRO A 54 -3.07 1.88 18.63
C PRO A 54 -2.73 0.44 18.21
N VAL A 55 -1.58 -0.04 18.69
CA VAL A 55 -1.02 -1.40 18.62
C VAL A 55 -1.95 -2.42 17.93
N ARG A 56 -1.56 -2.89 16.74
CA ARG A 56 -2.27 -3.98 16.07
C ARG A 56 -2.15 -5.26 16.92
N LEU A 57 -3.30 -5.84 17.27
CA LEU A 57 -3.33 -7.11 18.00
C LEU A 57 -2.90 -8.25 17.06
N ALA A 58 -1.75 -8.85 17.35
CA ALA A 58 -1.31 -10.04 16.62
C ALA A 58 -2.16 -11.25 17.05
N ALA A 59 -2.90 -11.83 16.12
CA ALA A 59 -3.52 -13.13 16.32
C ALA A 59 -2.48 -14.24 16.11
N THR A 60 -1.84 -14.65 17.20
CA THR A 60 -0.77 -15.67 17.20
C THR A 60 -1.30 -17.11 17.20
N HIS A 61 -2.60 -17.30 17.38
CA HIS A 61 -3.24 -18.61 17.39
C HIS A 61 -4.54 -18.60 16.58
N ASN A 62 -4.92 -19.75 16.00
CA ASN A 62 -6.13 -19.89 15.18
C ASN A 62 -7.44 -19.58 15.92
N GLY A 63 -7.44 -19.62 17.26
CA GLY A 63 -8.58 -19.24 18.10
C GLY A 63 -8.65 -17.75 18.50
N HIS A 64 -7.66 -16.93 18.11
CA HIS A 64 -7.68 -15.49 18.41
C HIS A 64 -8.61 -14.75 17.46
N MET A 65 -9.32 -13.73 17.97
CA MET A 65 -10.08 -12.82 17.13
C MET A 65 -9.13 -12.05 16.21
N ARG A 66 -9.19 -12.34 14.91
CA ARG A 66 -8.39 -11.63 13.89
C ARG A 66 -9.11 -10.34 13.55
N THR A 67 -8.47 -9.19 13.78
CA THR A 67 -8.94 -7.88 13.28
C THR A 67 -8.34 -7.52 11.92
N ASP A 68 -7.63 -8.46 11.28
CA ASP A 68 -6.94 -8.28 10.01
C ASP A 68 -7.94 -8.12 8.85
N GLN A 69 -8.34 -6.88 8.57
CA GLN A 69 -9.12 -6.52 7.39
C GLN A 69 -8.25 -6.32 6.13
N GLY A 70 -7.02 -6.84 6.13
CA GLY A 70 -6.01 -6.51 5.12
C GLY A 70 -5.44 -5.10 5.30
N VAL A 71 -4.41 -4.78 4.51
CA VAL A 71 -3.68 -3.50 4.59
C VAL A 71 -4.57 -2.29 4.30
N VAL A 72 -5.58 -2.46 3.44
CA VAL A 72 -6.60 -1.45 3.14
C VAL A 72 -7.95 -2.16 3.08
N ALA A 73 -8.86 -1.80 3.97
CA ALA A 73 -10.21 -2.35 4.01
C ALA A 73 -11.00 -1.92 2.78
N GLN A 74 -11.94 -2.76 2.32
CA GLN A 74 -12.80 -2.43 1.18
C GLN A 74 -13.61 -1.14 1.39
N SER A 75 -13.96 -0.80 2.63
CA SER A 75 -14.65 0.44 3.00
C SER A 75 -13.82 1.71 2.80
N GLN A 76 -12.50 1.57 2.66
CA GLN A 76 -11.57 2.68 2.42
C GLN A 76 -11.27 2.89 0.93
N MET A 77 -11.76 1.97 0.08
CA MET A 77 -11.65 2.09 -1.37
C MET A 77 -12.72 3.07 -1.87
N ALA A 78 -12.32 4.04 -2.69
CA ALA A 78 -13.21 4.98 -3.33
C ALA A 78 -13.21 4.78 -4.85
N TYR A 79 -14.36 5.01 -5.49
CA TYR A 79 -14.41 5.11 -6.94
C TYR A 79 -13.72 6.38 -7.40
N ARG A 80 -12.91 6.26 -8.45
CA ARG A 80 -12.24 7.42 -9.04
C ARG A 80 -13.23 8.14 -9.96
N MET A 81 -13.22 9.48 -9.92
CA MET A 81 -13.93 10.29 -10.90
C MET A 81 -13.11 10.32 -12.21
N PRO A 82 -13.66 9.82 -13.33
CA PRO A 82 -12.96 9.85 -14.61
C PRO A 82 -12.82 11.30 -15.11
N GLN A 83 -11.68 11.64 -15.72
CA GLN A 83 -11.52 12.94 -16.39
C GLN A 83 -11.99 12.87 -17.85
N GLN A 84 -11.82 11.70 -18.47
CA GLN A 84 -12.36 11.37 -19.78
C GLN A 84 -13.52 10.38 -19.62
N GLY A 85 -14.71 10.79 -20.06
CA GLY A 85 -15.88 9.91 -20.06
C GLY A 85 -15.77 8.87 -21.17
N SER A 86 -15.89 7.58 -20.83
CA SER A 86 -16.03 6.51 -21.83
C SER A 86 -17.49 6.32 -22.25
N LEU A 87 -17.70 5.92 -23.51
CA LEU A 87 -19.02 5.65 -24.09
C LEU A 87 -19.65 4.36 -23.54
N ASP A 88 -18.83 3.40 -23.10
CA ASP A 88 -19.25 2.10 -22.56
C ASP A 88 -19.47 2.10 -21.04
N GLY A 89 -19.34 3.26 -20.40
CA GLY A 89 -19.46 3.42 -18.96
C GLY A 89 -18.26 2.92 -18.16
N ASN A 90 -17.16 2.50 -18.80
CA ASN A 90 -15.90 2.27 -18.11
C ASN A 90 -15.32 3.61 -17.60
N THR A 91 -14.75 3.60 -16.40
CA THR A 91 -14.09 4.79 -15.82
C THR A 91 -12.59 4.62 -15.66
N VAL A 92 -12.02 3.54 -16.22
CA VAL A 92 -10.57 3.32 -16.28
C VAL A 92 -9.97 4.17 -17.38
N GLU A 93 -8.89 4.86 -17.06
CA GLU A 93 -8.10 5.68 -17.97
C GLU A 93 -6.72 5.00 -18.13
N PRO A 94 -6.47 4.17 -19.17
CA PRO A 94 -5.31 3.27 -19.22
C PRO A 94 -3.96 3.98 -19.10
N GLU A 95 -3.78 5.09 -19.81
CA GLU A 95 -2.55 5.88 -19.79
C GLU A 95 -2.31 6.45 -18.39
N ARG A 96 -3.37 6.89 -17.73
CA ARG A 96 -3.31 7.40 -16.35
C ARG A 96 -2.96 6.28 -15.37
N GLU A 97 -3.59 5.11 -15.49
CA GLU A 97 -3.27 3.98 -14.62
C GLU A 97 -1.82 3.54 -14.78
N GLN A 98 -1.29 3.57 -16.01
CA GLN A 98 0.11 3.23 -16.28
C GLN A 98 1.08 4.24 -15.65
N VAL A 99 0.75 5.55 -15.71
CA VAL A 99 1.52 6.60 -15.04
C VAL A 99 1.49 6.42 -13.52
N GLU A 100 0.31 6.21 -12.93
CA GLU A 100 0.16 5.99 -11.49
C GLU A 100 0.87 4.72 -11.03
N PHE A 101 0.82 3.64 -11.82
CA PHE A 101 1.51 2.38 -11.53
C PHE A 101 3.02 2.58 -11.51
N SER A 102 3.55 3.27 -12.53
CA SER A 102 4.98 3.58 -12.62
C SER A 102 5.44 4.48 -11.46
N ALA A 103 4.66 5.50 -11.12
CA ALA A 103 4.93 6.37 -9.98
C ALA A 103 4.90 5.61 -8.65
N ASN A 104 3.96 4.67 -8.48
CA ASN A 104 3.88 3.81 -7.31
C ASN A 104 5.06 2.82 -7.23
N ALA A 105 5.50 2.27 -8.37
CA ALA A 105 6.65 1.36 -8.44
C ALA A 105 7.96 2.06 -8.04
N MET A 106 8.24 3.25 -8.56
CA MET A 106 9.42 4.04 -8.15
C MET A 106 9.40 4.32 -6.65
N ARG A 107 8.23 4.70 -6.13
CA ARG A 107 8.00 4.94 -4.71
C ARG A 107 8.24 3.66 -3.90
N TYR A 108 7.70 2.53 -4.32
CA TYR A 108 7.88 1.23 -3.65
C TYR A 108 9.36 0.85 -3.56
N GLN A 109 10.10 0.97 -4.67
CA GLN A 109 11.53 0.71 -4.72
C GLN A 109 12.33 1.63 -3.78
N ALA A 110 12.02 2.93 -3.74
CA ALA A 110 12.66 3.85 -2.79
C ALA A 110 12.42 3.43 -1.34
N THR A 111 11.19 3.03 -1.00
CA THR A 111 10.86 2.53 0.35
C THR A 111 11.66 1.28 0.72
N LEU A 112 11.85 0.34 -0.22
CA LEU A 112 12.70 -0.84 -0.02
C LEU A 112 14.16 -0.45 0.24
N GLN A 113 14.71 0.51 -0.51
CA GLN A 113 16.09 0.96 -0.33
C GLN A 113 16.31 1.59 1.06
N PHE A 114 15.35 2.39 1.55
CA PHE A 114 15.42 2.93 2.91
C PHE A 114 15.36 1.83 3.96
N LEU A 115 14.48 0.84 3.78
CA LEU A 115 14.35 -0.29 4.69
C LEU A 115 15.63 -1.13 4.75
N ASP A 116 16.21 -1.46 3.60
CA ASP A 116 17.49 -2.18 3.49
C ASP A 116 18.63 -1.42 4.15
N SER A 117 18.74 -0.12 3.90
CA SER A 117 19.78 0.74 4.51
C SER A 117 19.68 0.73 6.04
N ARG A 118 18.46 0.78 6.58
CA ARG A 118 18.20 0.74 8.03
C ARG A 118 18.54 -0.62 8.64
N ILE A 119 18.18 -1.72 7.95
CA ILE A 119 18.57 -3.08 8.36
C ILE A 119 20.09 -3.24 8.38
N LYS A 120 20.79 -2.75 7.35
CA LYS A 120 22.26 -2.76 7.30
C LYS A 120 22.88 -1.99 8.45
N GLY A 121 22.37 -0.79 8.75
CA GLY A 121 22.81 0.01 9.89
C GLY A 121 22.65 -0.72 11.23
N LEU A 122 21.51 -1.38 11.44
CA LEU A 122 21.25 -2.17 12.66
C LEU A 122 22.20 -3.37 12.78
N LYS A 123 22.41 -4.11 11.68
CA LYS A 123 23.36 -5.24 11.65
C LYS A 123 24.77 -4.77 11.99
N LEU A 124 25.19 -3.61 11.50
CA LEU A 124 26.50 -3.04 11.81
C LEU A 124 26.61 -2.67 13.30
N ALA A 125 25.58 -2.04 13.88
CA ALA A 125 25.56 -1.67 15.30
C ALA A 125 25.61 -2.89 16.22
N ILE A 126 24.92 -3.99 15.88
CA ILE A 126 24.95 -5.23 16.64
C ILE A 126 26.33 -5.92 16.53
N LYS A 127 26.94 -5.90 15.34
CA LYS A 127 28.24 -6.56 15.09
C LYS A 127 29.45 -5.75 15.59
N GLY A 128 29.37 -4.42 15.60
CA GLY A 128 30.46 -3.52 15.97
C GLY A 128 30.64 -3.29 17.47
N ASN A 129 29.86 -3.95 18.32
CA ASN A 129 29.93 -3.84 19.78
C ASN A 129 30.67 -5.04 20.43
N GLY A 130 31.66 -5.60 19.72
CA GLY A 130 32.52 -6.70 20.16
C GLY A 130 33.98 -6.43 19.84
#